data_AF-A0A7Y4R2C6-F1
#
_entry.id   AF-A0A7Y4R2C6-F1
#
_cell.length_a   1.000
_cell.length_b   1.000
_cell.length_c   1.000
_cell.angle_alpha   90.00
_cell.angle_beta   90.00
_cell.angle_gamma   90.00
#
_symmetry.space_group_name_H-M   'P 1'
#
loop_
_entity.id
_entity.type
_entity.pdbx_description
1 polymer ?
#
loop_
_entity_poly.entity_id
_entity_poly.type
_entity_poly.pdbx_seq_one_letter_code
_entity_poly.pdbx_strand_id
1 'polypeptide(L)'
;AAYYNAFFMALVMVLFLTISPWIIGIFTSQPEVLYYGVQALRYVSLGYIFYGYGMVVAQALNGAGDTYTPTLLNIFGFWVFQIPFAYIVAIQLEVGPRGVFVAIALAESLMAIAAIIIFRRGKWKSVKL
;
A
#
# COMPACT_ATOMS: atom_id res chain seq x y z
N ALA A 1 -4.73 17.29 -9.27
CA ALA A 1 -5.15 16.43 -8.15
C ALA A 1 -4.11 15.36 -7.80
N ALA A 2 -3.77 14.43 -8.71
CA ALA A 2 -2.84 13.33 -8.41
C ALA A 2 -1.44 13.77 -7.95
N TYR A 3 -0.85 14.81 -8.55
CA TYR A 3 0.47 15.34 -8.13
C TYR A 3 0.46 15.94 -6.72
N TYR A 4 -0.62 16.65 -6.34
CA TYR A 4 -0.77 17.20 -4.98
C TYR A 4 -0.91 16.07 -3.95
N ASN A 5 -1.66 15.02 -4.27
CA ASN A 5 -1.76 13.85 -3.39
C ASN A 5 -0.42 13.12 -3.25
N ALA A 6 0.34 12.97 -4.34
CA ALA A 6 1.66 12.37 -4.30
C ALA A 6 2.64 13.18 -3.44
N PHE A 7 2.63 14.52 -3.56
CA PHE A 7 3.45 15.40 -2.73
C PHE A 7 3.05 15.32 -1.25
N PHE A 8 1.75 15.36 -0.95
CA PHE A 8 1.25 15.20 0.41
C PHE A 8 1.68 13.85 1.01
N MET A 9 1.52 12.75 0.27
CA MET A 9 1.92 11.42 0.71
C MET A 9 3.44 11.29 0.89
N ALA A 10 4.24 11.96 0.06
CA ALA A 10 5.69 12.03 0.24
C ALA A 10 6.08 12.79 1.52
N LEU A 11 5.36 13.87 1.86
CA LEU A 11 5.56 14.59 3.12
C LEU A 11 5.19 13.70 4.32
N VAL A 12 4.05 13.02 4.26
CA VAL A 12 3.63 12.07 5.31
C VAL A 12 4.66 10.94 5.47
N MET A 13 5.19 10.42 4.37
CA MET A 13 6.26 9.42 4.40
C MET A 13 7.48 9.93 5.17
N VAL A 14 8.00 11.13 4.85
CA VAL A 14 9.16 11.70 5.54
C VAL A 14 8.87 11.90 7.03
N LEU A 15 7.68 12.37 7.38
CA LEU A 15 7.24 12.54 8.76
C LEU A 15 7.21 11.20 9.51
N PHE A 16 6.65 10.16 8.89
CA PHE A 16 6.56 8.83 9.51
C PHE A 16 7.92 8.14 9.60
N LEU A 17 8.85 8.39 8.68
CA LEU A 17 10.22 7.86 8.78
C LEU A 17 11.00 8.48 9.95
N THR A 18 10.79 9.77 10.22
CA THR A 18 11.52 10.54 11.23
C THR A 18 10.91 10.45 12.63
N ILE A 19 9.57 10.49 12.74
CA ILE A 19 8.85 10.58 14.01
C ILE A 19 8.22 9.23 14.44
N SER A 20 8.45 8.14 13.69
CA SER A 20 7.86 6.82 13.98
C SER A 20 8.01 6.34 15.44
N PRO A 21 9.17 6.46 16.11
CA PRO A 21 9.32 6.05 17.51
C PRO A 21 8.41 6.81 18.48
N TRP A 22 8.24 8.12 18.26
CA TRP A 22 7.36 8.95 19.06
C TRP A 22 5.89 8.60 18.83
N ILE A 23 5.49 8.40 17.58
CA ILE A 23 4.11 8.02 17.23
C ILE A 23 3.74 6.68 17.88
N ILE A 24 4.60 5.67 17.72
CA ILE A 24 4.33 4.32 18.27
C ILE A 24 4.40 4.32 19.80
N GLY A 25 5.28 5.14 20.38
CA GLY A 25 5.42 5.28 21.84
C GLY A 25 4.17 5.82 22.55
N ILE A 26 3.23 6.47 21.83
CA ILE A 26 1.94 6.89 22.38
C ILE A 26 1.01 5.68 22.61
N PHE A 27 1.15 4.62 21.80
CA PHE A 27 0.27 3.45 21.85
C PHE A 27 0.80 2.33 22.75
N THR A 28 2.11 2.24 22.93
CA THR A 28 2.71 1.15 23.70
C THR A 28 4.02 1.58 24.37
N SER A 29 4.20 1.10 25.61
CA SER A 29 5.46 1.22 26.35
C SER A 29 6.29 -0.08 26.32
N GLN A 30 5.77 -1.16 25.71
CA GLN A 30 6.50 -2.42 25.64
C GLN A 30 7.61 -2.34 24.57
N PRO A 31 8.88 -2.57 24.91
CA PRO A 31 10.00 -2.36 23.99
C PRO A 31 9.92 -3.17 22.70
N GLU A 32 9.46 -4.42 22.79
CA GLU A 32 9.34 -5.31 21.63
C GLU A 32 8.23 -4.84 20.67
N VAL A 33 7.08 -4.47 21.19
CA VAL A 33 5.96 -3.94 20.39
C VAL A 33 6.35 -2.61 19.76
N LEU A 34 7.07 -1.75 20.50
CA LEU A 34 7.59 -0.48 19.98
C LEU A 34 8.57 -0.72 18.82
N TYR A 35 9.48 -1.68 18.96
CA TYR A 35 10.42 -2.04 17.92
C TYR A 35 9.71 -2.46 16.62
N TYR A 36 8.78 -3.43 16.71
CA TYR A 36 8.06 -3.89 15.53
C TYR A 36 7.11 -2.84 14.96
N GLY A 37 6.45 -2.04 15.80
CA GLY A 37 5.57 -0.95 15.36
C GLY A 37 6.33 0.14 14.59
N VAL A 38 7.53 0.51 15.06
CA VAL A 38 8.40 1.47 14.35
C VAL A 38 8.83 0.92 13.00
N GLN A 39 9.24 -0.35 12.95
CA GLN A 39 9.60 -0.99 11.69
C GLN A 39 8.41 -1.02 10.74
N ALA A 40 7.23 -1.46 11.21
CA ALA A 40 6.00 -1.52 10.41
C ALA A 40 5.69 -0.16 9.77
N LEU A 41 5.68 0.90 10.59
CA LEU A 41 5.36 2.25 10.14
C LEU A 41 6.36 2.73 9.08
N ARG A 42 7.65 2.45 9.26
CA ARG A 42 8.68 2.79 8.28
C ARG A 42 8.51 2.03 6.97
N TYR A 43 8.39 0.70 7.02
CA TYR A 43 8.23 -0.12 5.81
C TYR A 43 6.99 0.26 5.01
N VAL A 44 5.85 0.44 5.69
CA VAL A 44 4.59 0.81 5.03
C VAL A 44 4.67 2.24 4.47
N SER A 45 5.30 3.18 5.19
CA SER A 45 5.46 4.56 4.72
C SER A 45 6.26 4.68 3.41
N LEU A 46 7.23 3.80 3.16
CA LEU A 46 7.96 3.77 1.89
C LEU A 46 7.03 3.50 0.69
N GLY A 47 5.92 2.79 0.91
CA GLY A 47 4.91 2.52 -0.11
C GLY A 47 3.94 3.68 -0.34
N TYR A 48 3.88 4.70 0.54
CA TYR A 48 2.83 5.73 0.51
C TYR A 48 2.78 6.55 -0.78
N ILE A 49 3.92 6.76 -1.43
CA ILE A 49 3.95 7.48 -2.71
C ILE A 49 3.19 6.69 -3.79
N PHE A 50 3.45 5.38 -3.88
CA PHE A 50 2.74 4.48 -4.80
C PHE A 50 1.27 4.36 -4.40
N TYR A 51 1.00 4.21 -3.11
CA TYR A 51 -0.32 4.09 -2.54
C TYR A 51 -1.21 5.30 -2.87
N GLY A 52 -0.70 6.50 -2.64
CA GLY A 52 -1.41 7.75 -2.89
C GLY A 52 -1.79 7.92 -4.35
N TYR A 53 -0.87 7.61 -5.26
CA TYR A 53 -1.15 7.71 -6.69
C TYR A 53 -2.11 6.60 -7.16
N GLY A 54 -1.88 5.36 -6.75
CA GLY A 54 -2.72 4.20 -7.07
C GLY A 54 -4.16 4.38 -6.60
N MET A 55 -4.35 4.89 -5.38
CA MET A 55 -5.68 5.15 -4.83
C MET A 55 -6.44 6.23 -5.62
N VAL A 56 -5.79 7.31 -6.05
CA VAL A 56 -6.44 8.33 -6.89
C VAL A 56 -6.87 7.75 -8.24
N VAL A 57 -6.03 6.90 -8.84
CA VAL A 57 -6.34 6.24 -10.12
C VAL A 57 -7.47 5.23 -9.96
N ALA A 58 -7.42 4.39 -8.93
CA ALA A 58 -8.47 3.42 -8.64
C ALA A 58 -9.83 4.10 -8.38
N GLN A 59 -9.84 5.21 -7.63
CA GLN A 59 -11.06 5.97 -7.40
C GLN A 59 -11.56 6.70 -8.65
N ALA A 60 -10.67 7.12 -9.55
CA ALA A 60 -11.07 7.64 -10.85
C ALA A 60 -11.76 6.56 -11.72
N LEU A 61 -11.28 5.31 -11.69
CA LEU A 61 -11.93 4.17 -12.36
C LEU A 61 -13.33 3.88 -11.76
N ASN A 62 -13.43 3.81 -10.43
CA ASN A 62 -14.70 3.65 -9.73
C ASN A 62 -15.70 4.78 -10.09
N GLY A 63 -15.23 6.04 -10.10
CA GLY A 63 -16.06 7.19 -10.46
C GLY A 63 -16.47 7.25 -11.93
N ALA A 64 -15.76 6.54 -12.82
CA ALA A 64 -16.09 6.43 -14.24
C ALA A 64 -17.05 5.25 -14.55
N GLY A 65 -17.49 4.49 -13.54
CA GLY A 65 -18.38 3.33 -13.70
C GLY A 65 -17.66 1.98 -13.89
N ASP A 66 -16.32 1.97 -13.92
CA ASP A 66 -15.51 0.74 -13.97
C ASP A 66 -15.12 0.29 -12.57
N THR A 67 -16.08 -0.29 -11.84
CA THR A 67 -15.87 -0.82 -10.48
C THR A 67 -15.24 -2.21 -10.46
N TYR A 68 -15.40 -2.98 -11.55
CA TYR A 68 -14.87 -4.35 -11.64
C TYR A 68 -13.35 -4.38 -11.63
N THR A 69 -12.71 -3.48 -12.37
CA THR A 69 -11.23 -3.42 -12.47
C THR A 69 -10.55 -3.23 -11.10
N PRO A 70 -10.87 -2.20 -10.30
CA PRO A 70 -10.25 -2.02 -8.98
C PRO A 70 -10.59 -3.15 -8.01
N THR A 71 -11.81 -3.72 -8.06
CA THR A 71 -12.17 -4.87 -7.23
C THR A 71 -11.32 -6.10 -7.55
N LEU A 72 -11.12 -6.42 -8.83
CA LEU A 72 -10.26 -7.53 -9.25
C LEU A 72 -8.81 -7.31 -8.79
N LEU A 73 -8.27 -6.11 -8.96
CA LEU A 73 -6.92 -5.78 -8.47
C LEU A 73 -6.78 -6.02 -6.98
N ASN A 74 -7.75 -5.60 -6.17
CA ASN A 74 -7.73 -5.81 -4.73
C ASN A 74 -7.82 -7.29 -4.36
N ILE A 75 -8.68 -8.06 -5.02
CA ILE A 75 -8.80 -9.51 -4.76
C ILE A 75 -7.47 -10.20 -5.07
N PHE A 76 -6.89 -9.97 -6.25
CA PHE A 76 -5.62 -10.58 -6.62
C PHE A 76 -4.46 -10.09 -5.74
N GLY A 77 -4.38 -8.79 -5.50
CA GLY A 77 -3.30 -8.21 -4.70
C GLY A 77 -3.32 -8.68 -3.26
N PHE A 78 -4.48 -8.70 -2.60
CA PHE A 78 -4.56 -9.12 -1.20
C PHE A 78 -4.56 -10.64 -1.04
N TRP A 79 -5.41 -11.36 -1.78
CA TRP A 79 -5.62 -12.79 -1.54
C TRP A 79 -4.62 -13.68 -2.25
N VAL A 80 -4.27 -13.35 -3.49
CA VAL A 80 -3.41 -14.20 -4.32
C VAL A 80 -1.94 -13.84 -4.14
N PHE A 81 -1.63 -12.56 -3.86
CA PHE A 81 -0.25 -12.12 -3.70
C PHE A 81 0.12 -11.85 -2.23
N GLN A 82 -0.53 -10.90 -1.55
CA GLN A 82 -0.10 -10.43 -0.24
C GLN A 82 -0.12 -11.53 0.82
N ILE A 83 -1.22 -12.27 0.95
CA ILE A 83 -1.35 -13.31 1.99
C ILE A 83 -0.33 -14.45 1.75
N PRO A 84 -0.24 -15.06 0.55
CA PRO A 84 0.75 -16.12 0.31
C PRO A 84 2.19 -15.62 0.45
N PHE A 85 2.50 -14.43 -0.06
CA PHE A 85 3.84 -13.87 0.05
C PHE A 85 4.21 -13.56 1.51
N ALA A 86 3.28 -13.00 2.29
CA ALA A 86 3.47 -12.78 3.72
C ALA A 86 3.71 -14.10 4.46
N TYR A 87 2.94 -15.15 4.14
CA TYR A 87 3.11 -16.47 4.75
C TYR A 87 4.50 -17.06 4.45
N ILE A 88 4.91 -17.04 3.18
CA ILE A 88 6.22 -17.56 2.75
C ILE A 88 7.34 -16.79 3.44
N VAL A 89 7.32 -15.46 3.39
CA VAL A 89 8.44 -14.65 3.91
C VAL A 89 8.47 -14.61 5.44
N ALA A 90 7.32 -14.43 6.09
CA ALA A 90 7.27 -14.31 7.55
C ALA A 90 7.49 -15.65 8.26
N ILE A 91 6.95 -16.75 7.71
CA ILE A 91 6.94 -18.06 8.37
C ILE A 91 7.99 -18.99 7.78
N GLN A 92 8.01 -19.22 6.46
CA GLN A 92 8.93 -20.19 5.86
C GLN A 92 10.38 -19.71 5.80
N LEU A 93 10.59 -18.41 5.59
CA LEU A 93 11.93 -17.80 5.59
C LEU A 93 12.35 -17.26 6.98
N GLU A 94 11.53 -17.46 8.01
CA GLU A 94 11.79 -17.05 9.39
C GLU A 94 12.13 -15.54 9.55
N VAL A 95 11.71 -14.69 8.62
CA VAL A 95 11.92 -13.24 8.66
C VAL A 95 11.00 -12.56 9.70
N GLY A 96 10.02 -13.31 10.21
CA GLY A 96 9.10 -12.86 11.26
C GLY A 96 8.20 -11.71 10.80
N PRO A 97 7.79 -10.81 11.72
CA PRO A 97 6.85 -9.72 11.42
C PRO A 97 7.29 -8.78 10.29
N ARG A 98 8.61 -8.63 10.08
CA ARG A 98 9.13 -7.81 8.98
C ARG A 98 8.71 -8.34 7.61
N GLY A 99 8.61 -9.66 7.46
CA GLY A 99 8.13 -10.29 6.22
C GLY A 99 6.72 -9.85 5.86
N VAL A 100 5.85 -9.69 6.86
CA VAL A 100 4.49 -9.20 6.68
C VAL A 100 4.48 -7.74 6.23
N PHE A 101 5.30 -6.87 6.82
CA PHE A 101 5.35 -5.45 6.45
C PHE A 101 5.85 -5.24 5.02
N VAL A 102 6.85 -6.03 4.60
CA VAL A 102 7.36 -6.02 3.23
C VAL A 102 6.31 -6.55 2.25
N ALA A 103 5.57 -7.59 2.62
CA ALA A 103 4.48 -8.13 1.80
C ALA A 103 3.39 -7.09 1.53
N ILE A 104 2.99 -6.34 2.55
CA ILE A 104 2.02 -5.24 2.42
C ILE A 104 2.56 -4.18 1.46
N ALA A 105 3.77 -3.66 1.71
CA ALA A 105 4.35 -2.61 0.88
C ALA A 105 4.49 -3.04 -0.60
N LEU A 106 4.88 -4.29 -0.86
CA LEU A 106 5.00 -4.84 -2.21
C LEU A 106 3.66 -5.03 -2.90
N ALA A 107 2.68 -5.65 -2.22
CA ALA A 107 1.36 -5.89 -2.78
C ALA A 107 0.69 -4.59 -3.22
N GLU A 108 0.78 -3.58 -2.36
CA GLU A 108 0.18 -2.26 -2.57
C GLU A 108 0.87 -1.50 -3.69
N SER A 109 2.20 -1.58 -3.77
CA SER A 109 2.95 -1.01 -4.88
C SER A 109 2.59 -1.68 -6.21
N LEU A 110 2.44 -3.01 -6.23
CA LEU A 110 2.05 -3.76 -7.42
C LEU A 110 0.63 -3.43 -7.86
N MET A 111 -0.32 -3.37 -6.93
CA MET A 111 -1.71 -2.98 -7.21
C MET A 111 -1.78 -1.55 -7.75
N ALA A 112 -1.04 -0.62 -7.15
CA ALA A 112 -0.95 0.75 -7.64
C ALA A 112 -0.40 0.79 -9.07
N ILE A 113 0.72 0.13 -9.34
CA ILE A 113 1.32 0.07 -10.70
C ILE A 113 0.33 -0.53 -11.70
N ALA A 114 -0.32 -1.63 -11.34
CA ALA A 114 -1.31 -2.28 -12.21
C ALA A 114 -2.51 -1.36 -12.50
N ALA A 115 -3.03 -0.66 -11.49
CA ALA A 115 -4.11 0.32 -11.67
C ALA A 115 -3.70 1.44 -12.63
N ILE A 116 -2.48 1.96 -12.51
CA ILE A 116 -1.94 3.01 -13.39
C ILE A 116 -1.85 2.51 -14.83
N ILE A 117 -1.33 1.30 -15.04
CA ILE A 117 -1.22 0.69 -16.37
C ILE A 117 -2.61 0.52 -17.00
N ILE A 118 -3.58 -0.01 -16.25
CA ILE A 118 -4.93 -0.23 -16.77
C ILE A 118 -5.64 1.09 -17.09
N PHE A 119 -5.50 2.09 -16.21
CA PHE A 119 -6.03 3.42 -16.44
C PHE A 119 -5.45 4.04 -17.72
N ARG A 120 -4.15 3.89 -17.95
CA ARG A 120 -3.48 4.36 -19.18
C ARG A 120 -3.94 3.64 -20.44
N ARG A 121 -4.34 2.37 -20.34
CA ARG A 121 -4.88 1.60 -21.48
C ARG A 121 -6.27 2.06 -21.91
N GLY A 122 -6.94 2.91 -21.13
CA GLY A 122 -8.14 3.62 -21.57
C GLY A 122 -9.39 2.77 -21.76
N LYS A 123 -9.39 1.48 -21.38
CA LYS A 123 -10.57 0.59 -21.48
C LYS A 123 -11.77 1.09 -20.67
N TRP A 124 -11.52 1.86 -19.61
CA TRP A 124 -12.56 2.55 -18.84
C TRP A 124 -13.39 3.53 -19.69
N LYS A 125 -12.84 4.07 -20.78
CA LYS A 125 -13.57 4.98 -21.69
C LYS A 125 -14.64 4.26 -22.52
N SER A 126 -14.57 2.93 -22.64
CA SER A 126 -15.57 2.13 -23.34
C SER A 126 -16.69 1.62 -22.45
N VAL A 127 -16.62 1.89 -21.14
CA VAL A 127 -17.70 1.57 -20.20
C VAL A 127 -18.84 2.55 -20.47
N LYS A 128 -19.96 2.03 -20.97
CA LYS A 128 -21.20 2.80 -21.13
C LYS A 128 -21.90 2.86 -19.77
N LEU A 129 -22.15 4.08 -19.29
CA LEU A 129 -23.01 4.38 -18.14
C LEU A 129 -24.43 3.86 -18.37
#